data_AF-A0A7V5STW4-F1
#
_entry.id   AF-A0A7V5STW4-F1
#
_cell.length_a   1.000
_cell.length_b   1.000
_cell.length_c   1.000
_cell.angle_alpha   90.00
_cell.angle_beta   90.00
_cell.angle_gamma   90.00
#
_symmetry.space_group_name_H-M   'P 1'
#
loop_
_entity.id
_entity.type
_entity.pdbx_description
1 polymer ?
#
loop_
_entity_poly.entity_id
_entity_poly.type
_entity_poly.pdbx_seq_one_letter_code
_entity_poly.pdbx_strand_id
1 'polypeptide(L)'
;MKYSFCFLDNDEKTYNYVQYYYLSIKKGTPLYTIDMEIQRKEIENYLKSRNLDSNDQNAIIEWINNNSPNFRSYLNSIKIIALYIFFMDKMELINNDKIPYDVFCKAVNLWNEEKLILADSIFI
;
A
#
# COMPACT_ATOMS: atom_id res chain seq x y z
N MET A 1 3.86 20.08 -5.77
CA MET A 1 3.52 19.63 -4.40
C MET A 1 3.32 18.12 -4.45
N LYS A 2 4.03 17.33 -3.64
CA LYS A 2 3.88 15.86 -3.66
C LYS A 2 2.77 15.48 -2.68
N TYR A 3 1.67 14.96 -3.20
CA TYR A 3 0.56 14.47 -2.37
C TYR A 3 1.06 13.32 -1.47
N SER A 4 0.82 13.39 -0.17
CA SER A 4 1.19 12.34 0.80
C SER A 4 0.43 11.03 0.60
N PHE A 5 -0.60 11.05 -0.24
CA PHE A 5 -1.61 10.02 -0.47
C PHE A 5 -2.02 9.99 -1.95
N CYS A 6 -2.53 8.87 -2.44
CA CYS A 6 -2.97 8.70 -3.83
C CYS A 6 -4.28 7.90 -3.91
N PHE A 7 -4.91 7.93 -5.09
CA PHE A 7 -6.00 7.00 -5.40
C PHE A 7 -5.46 5.57 -5.45
N LEU A 8 -6.33 4.62 -5.14
CA LEU A 8 -6.02 3.19 -5.14
C LEU A 8 -6.90 2.46 -6.14
N ASP A 9 -6.34 1.42 -6.75
CA ASP A 9 -7.05 0.54 -7.66
C ASP A 9 -7.63 -0.67 -6.92
N ASN A 10 -8.79 -1.15 -7.41
CA ASN A 10 -9.39 -2.40 -6.96
C ASN A 10 -8.76 -3.60 -7.69
N ASP A 11 -7.44 -3.76 -7.56
CA ASP A 11 -6.69 -4.85 -8.20
C ASP A 11 -6.13 -5.86 -7.19
N GLU A 12 -5.66 -7.00 -7.69
CA GLU A 12 -5.13 -8.07 -6.86
C GLU A 12 -3.84 -7.67 -6.14
N LYS A 13 -3.02 -6.82 -6.79
CA LYS A 13 -1.75 -6.35 -6.21
C LYS A 13 -1.99 -5.48 -4.98
N THR A 14 -2.88 -4.51 -5.10
CA THR A 14 -3.28 -3.59 -4.03
C THR A 14 -3.95 -4.37 -2.91
N TYR A 15 -4.86 -5.30 -3.25
CA TYR A 15 -5.46 -6.20 -2.27
C TYR A 15 -4.41 -6.97 -1.46
N ASN A 16 -3.44 -7.59 -2.15
CA ASN A 16 -2.39 -8.38 -1.49
C ASN A 16 -1.53 -7.53 -0.55
N TYR A 17 -1.21 -6.29 -0.91
CA TYR A 17 -0.47 -5.40 -0.02
C TYR A 17 -1.31 -4.91 1.17
N VAL A 18 -2.56 -4.55 0.95
CA VAL A 18 -3.49 -4.21 2.04
C VAL A 18 -3.61 -5.39 3.02
N GLN A 19 -3.75 -6.61 2.51
CA GLN A 19 -3.77 -7.85 3.30
C GLN A 19 -2.48 -8.03 4.11
N TYR A 20 -1.31 -7.74 3.52
CA TYR A 20 -0.02 -7.79 4.20
C TYR A 20 0.06 -6.81 5.38
N TYR A 21 -0.36 -5.56 5.18
CA TYR A 21 -0.39 -4.57 6.25
C TYR A 21 -1.40 -4.94 7.33
N TYR A 22 -2.60 -5.39 6.97
CA TYR A 22 -3.64 -5.80 7.91
C TYR A 22 -3.15 -6.93 8.84
N LEU A 23 -2.56 -7.98 8.27
CA LEU A 23 -1.99 -9.08 9.05
C LEU A 23 -0.84 -8.61 9.95
N SER A 24 0.00 -7.70 9.44
CA SER A 24 1.09 -7.12 10.22
C SER A 24 0.57 -6.32 11.41
N ILE A 25 -0.49 -5.54 11.23
CA ILE A 25 -1.16 -4.80 12.30
C ILE A 25 -1.74 -5.78 13.35
N LYS A 26 -2.45 -6.84 12.93
CA LYS A 26 -2.97 -7.88 13.85
C LYS A 26 -1.85 -8.50 14.70
N LYS A 27 -0.70 -8.76 14.09
CA LYS A 27 0.47 -9.40 14.73
C LYS A 27 1.34 -8.44 15.54
N GLY A 28 1.08 -7.12 15.49
CA GLY A 28 1.96 -6.12 16.10
C GLY A 28 3.33 -6.01 15.42
N THR A 29 3.43 -6.39 14.14
CA THR A 29 4.66 -6.25 13.35
C THR A 29 4.87 -4.80 12.93
N PRO A 30 6.08 -4.24 13.05
CA PRO A 30 6.35 -2.87 12.61
C PRO A 30 6.09 -2.67 11.11
N LEU A 31 5.35 -1.62 10.75
CA LEU A 31 4.94 -1.38 9.36
C LEU A 31 6.11 -1.05 8.43
N TYR A 32 7.21 -0.50 8.96
CA TYR A 32 8.41 -0.21 8.15
C TYR A 32 9.05 -1.48 7.58
N THR A 33 8.93 -2.62 8.27
CA THR A 33 9.42 -3.91 7.77
C THR A 33 8.66 -4.30 6.51
N ILE A 34 7.34 -4.08 6.51
CA ILE A 34 6.48 -4.36 5.36
C ILE A 34 6.76 -3.40 4.20
N ASP A 35 7.01 -2.12 4.49
CA ASP A 35 7.45 -1.15 3.48
C ASP A 35 8.71 -1.65 2.75
N MET A 36 9.71 -2.10 3.50
CA MET A 36 10.97 -2.61 2.95
C MET A 36 10.77 -3.86 2.10
N GLU A 37 9.93 -4.80 2.55
CA GLU A 37 9.63 -6.02 1.79
C GLU A 37 8.91 -5.73 0.48
N ILE A 38 7.88 -4.88 0.52
CA ILE A 38 7.12 -4.48 -0.67
C ILE A 38 8.01 -3.71 -1.64
N GLN A 39 8.82 -2.77 -1.13
CA GLN A 39 9.77 -2.01 -1.95
C GLN A 39 10.81 -2.92 -2.61
N ARG A 40 11.38 -3.86 -1.86
CA ARG A 40 12.33 -4.85 -2.40
C ARG A 40 11.69 -5.65 -3.53
N LYS A 41 10.48 -6.17 -3.31
CA LYS A 41 9.74 -6.95 -4.33
C LYS A 41 9.48 -6.15 -5.60
N GLU A 42 9.16 -4.87 -5.48
CA GLU A 42 8.91 -4.00 -6.64
C GLU A 42 10.19 -3.68 -7.42
N ILE A 43 11.30 -3.47 -6.72
CA ILE A 43 12.62 -3.31 -7.35
C ILE A 43 13.04 -4.60 -8.05
N GLU A 44 12.87 -5.77 -7.41
CA GLU A 44 13.17 -7.07 -8.01
C GLU A 44 12.33 -7.32 -9.28
N ASN A 45 11.04 -7.02 -9.24
CA ASN A 45 10.16 -7.10 -10.39
C ASN A 45 10.59 -6.17 -11.53
N TYR A 46 10.99 -4.94 -11.20
CA TYR A 46 11.50 -3.98 -12.16
C TYR A 46 12.76 -4.49 -12.87
N LEU A 47 13.76 -4.96 -12.11
CA LEU A 47 15.00 -5.49 -12.66
C LEU A 47 14.74 -6.72 -13.54
N LYS A 48 13.92 -7.66 -13.04
CA LYS A 48 13.54 -8.86 -13.78
C LYS A 48 12.81 -8.53 -15.08
N SER A 49 11.89 -7.58 -15.09
CA SER A 49 11.15 -7.18 -16.30
C SER A 49 12.03 -6.62 -17.41
N ARG A 50 13.24 -6.15 -17.06
CA ARG A 50 14.24 -5.61 -17.98
C ARG A 50 15.40 -6.57 -18.26
N ASN A 51 15.35 -7.80 -17.74
CA ASN A 51 16.44 -8.77 -17.79
C ASN A 51 17.76 -8.21 -17.22
N LEU A 52 17.68 -7.41 -16.15
CA LEU A 52 18.83 -6.85 -15.45
C LEU A 52 19.28 -7.74 -14.30
N ASP A 53 20.53 -7.60 -13.89
CA ASP A 53 21.06 -8.26 -12.69
C ASP A 53 20.33 -7.76 -11.44
N SER A 54 20.11 -8.65 -10.47
CA SER A 54 19.46 -8.31 -9.19
C SER A 54 20.21 -7.25 -8.37
N ASN A 55 21.50 -7.05 -8.65
CA ASN A 55 22.38 -6.12 -7.97
C ASN A 55 22.80 -4.93 -8.85
N ASP A 56 22.10 -4.67 -9.97
CA ASP A 56 22.37 -3.50 -10.81
C ASP A 56 22.05 -2.21 -10.04
N GLN A 57 23.08 -1.64 -9.41
CA GLN A 57 22.96 -0.45 -8.56
C GLN A 57 22.45 0.77 -9.34
N ASN A 58 22.82 0.92 -10.60
CA ASN A 58 22.40 2.07 -11.41
C ASN A 58 20.91 2.00 -11.70
N ALA A 59 20.42 0.82 -12.10
CA ALA A 59 19.00 0.59 -12.34
C ALA A 59 18.16 0.72 -11.06
N ILE A 60 18.68 0.30 -9.92
CA ILE A 60 18.03 0.48 -8.61
C ILE A 60 17.92 1.96 -8.24
N ILE A 61 19.01 2.74 -8.36
CA ILE A 61 19.01 4.17 -8.08
C ILE A 61 18.05 4.91 -9.01
N GLU A 62 18.06 4.58 -10.30
CA GLU A 62 17.12 5.11 -11.28
C GLU A 62 15.67 4.84 -10.87
N TRP A 63 15.35 3.59 -10.51
CA TRP A 63 14.01 3.23 -10.05
C TRP A 63 13.60 4.05 -8.82
N ILE A 64 14.48 4.18 -7.82
CA ILE A 64 14.22 4.94 -6.61
C ILE A 64 13.94 6.41 -6.94
N ASN A 65 14.76 7.03 -7.77
CA ASN A 65 14.60 8.44 -8.13
C ASN A 65 13.27 8.68 -8.87
N ASN A 66 12.89 7.76 -9.75
CA ASN A 66 11.71 7.90 -10.58
C ASN A 66 10.41 7.49 -9.87
N ASN A 67 10.45 6.53 -8.93
CA ASN A 67 9.25 5.89 -8.39
C ASN A 67 9.05 6.11 -6.89
N SER A 68 10.10 6.27 -6.09
CA SER A 68 10.00 6.35 -4.62
C SER A 68 8.94 7.33 -4.08
N PRO A 69 8.68 8.49 -4.70
CA PRO A 69 7.72 9.41 -4.11
C PRO A 69 6.28 8.98 -4.31
N ASN A 70 5.92 8.61 -5.53
CA ASN A 70 4.58 8.08 -5.83
C ASN A 70 4.36 6.77 -5.09
N PHE A 71 5.42 5.95 -4.99
CA PHE A 71 5.38 4.71 -4.26
C PHE A 71 5.15 4.94 -2.76
N ARG A 72 5.77 5.95 -2.15
CA ARG A 72 5.50 6.30 -0.75
C ARG A 72 4.06 6.74 -0.53
N SER A 73 3.51 7.57 -1.42
CA SER A 73 2.10 7.98 -1.36
C SER A 73 1.15 6.79 -1.50
N TYR A 74 1.52 5.82 -2.35
CA TYR A 74 0.81 4.56 -2.50
C TYR A 74 0.86 3.72 -1.22
N LEU A 75 2.05 3.50 -0.65
CA LEU A 75 2.22 2.77 0.61
C LEU A 75 1.46 3.43 1.78
N ASN A 76 1.45 4.76 1.84
CA ASN A 76 0.67 5.48 2.85
C ASN A 76 -0.83 5.24 2.71
N SER A 77 -1.34 5.26 1.47
CA SER A 77 -2.77 5.09 1.19
C SER A 77 -3.24 3.68 1.56
N ILE A 78 -2.49 2.64 1.15
CA ILE A 78 -2.83 1.26 1.50
C ILE A 78 -2.74 0.96 3.01
N LYS A 79 -1.85 1.65 3.75
CA LYS A 79 -1.79 1.54 5.22
C LYS A 79 -3.05 2.08 5.88
N ILE A 80 -3.58 3.21 5.39
CA ILE A 80 -4.84 3.76 5.91
C ILE A 80 -6.00 2.79 5.69
N ILE A 81 -6.09 2.19 4.49
CA ILE A 81 -7.09 1.15 4.21
C ILE A 81 -6.93 -0.04 5.16
N ALA A 82 -5.72 -0.56 5.32
CA ALA A 82 -5.46 -1.70 6.19
C ALA A 82 -5.82 -1.41 7.65
N LEU A 83 -5.51 -0.21 8.14
CA LEU A 83 -5.86 0.25 9.48
C LEU A 83 -7.37 0.40 9.66
N TYR A 84 -8.07 0.98 8.67
CA TYR A 84 -9.52 1.10 8.67
C TYR A 84 -10.20 -0.27 8.76
N ILE A 85 -9.79 -1.23 7.93
CA ILE A 85 -10.32 -2.59 7.94
C ILE A 85 -10.03 -3.30 9.28
N PHE A 86 -8.83 -3.10 9.85
CA PHE A 86 -8.49 -3.63 11.17
C PHE A 86 -9.38 -3.07 12.29
N PHE A 87 -9.77 -1.79 12.23
CA PHE A 87 -10.73 -1.24 13.18
C PHE A 87 -12.13 -1.84 13.01
N MET A 88 -12.59 -2.07 11.78
CA MET A 88 -13.87 -2.76 11.54
C MET A 88 -13.86 -4.20 12.07
N ASP A 89 -12.76 -4.93 11.88
CA ASP A 89 -12.57 -6.28 12.43
C ASP A 89 -12.63 -6.28 13.97
N LYS A 90 -11.97 -5.31 14.63
CA LYS A 90 -12.06 -5.14 16.10
C LYS A 90 -13.46 -4.84 16.62
N MET A 91 -14.34 -4.27 15.79
CA MET A 91 -15.75 -4.09 16.09
C MET A 91 -16.59 -5.35 15.80
N GLU A 92 -15.92 -6.49 15.57
CA GLU A 92 -16.49 -7.79 15.21
C GLU A 92 -17.31 -7.78 13.91
N LEU A 93 -17.10 -6.78 13.05
CA LEU A 93 -17.82 -6.68 11.78
C LEU A 93 -17.25 -7.64 10.72
N ILE A 94 -15.99 -8.08 10.88
CA ILE A 94 -15.22 -8.83 9.87
C ILE A 94 -14.28 -9.84 10.55
N ASN A 95 -14.82 -10.77 11.33
CA ASN A 95 -14.01 -11.71 12.12
C ASN A 95 -13.32 -12.77 11.23
N ASN A 96 -12.17 -12.43 10.62
CA ASN A 96 -11.45 -13.30 9.68
C ASN A 96 -9.92 -13.08 9.71
N ASP A 97 -9.15 -14.12 9.37
CA ASP A 97 -7.69 -14.01 9.12
C ASP A 97 -7.35 -13.53 7.70
N LYS A 98 -8.38 -13.29 6.90
CA LYS A 98 -8.27 -12.77 5.54
C LYS A 98 -9.35 -11.72 5.33
N ILE A 99 -8.97 -10.60 4.75
CA ILE A 99 -9.90 -9.55 4.34
C ILE A 99 -10.76 -10.12 3.20
N PRO A 100 -12.09 -10.17 3.33
CA PRO A 100 -12.96 -10.47 2.19
C PRO A 100 -12.73 -9.47 1.05
N TYR A 101 -12.64 -9.93 -0.19
CA TYR A 101 -12.28 -9.05 -1.31
C TYR A 101 -13.31 -7.91 -1.52
N ASP A 102 -14.59 -8.17 -1.25
CA ASP A 102 -15.64 -7.16 -1.34
C ASP A 102 -15.49 -6.05 -0.27
N VAL A 103 -15.04 -6.41 0.94
CA VAL A 103 -14.69 -5.46 1.99
C VAL A 103 -13.55 -4.57 1.55
N PHE A 104 -12.50 -5.16 0.97
CA PHE A 104 -11.39 -4.41 0.40
C PHE A 104 -11.87 -3.42 -0.66
N CYS A 105 -12.68 -3.86 -1.61
CA CYS A 105 -13.20 -2.98 -2.66
C CYS A 105 -14.06 -1.84 -2.11
N LYS A 106 -14.92 -2.12 -1.12
CA LYS A 106 -15.72 -1.09 -0.44
C LYS A 106 -14.83 -0.05 0.25
N ALA A 107 -13.79 -0.50 0.95
CA ALA A 107 -12.85 0.39 1.64
C ALA A 107 -12.06 1.27 0.67
N VAL A 108 -11.60 0.71 -0.46
CA VAL A 108 -10.89 1.47 -1.51
C VAL A 108 -11.80 2.50 -2.17
N ASN A 109 -13.04 2.14 -2.49
CA ASN A 109 -14.00 3.09 -3.07
C ASN A 109 -14.27 4.25 -2.11
N LEU A 110 -14.53 3.94 -0.84
CA LEU A 110 -14.73 4.96 0.20
C LEU A 110 -13.51 5.88 0.33
N TRP A 111 -12.30 5.32 0.35
CA TRP A 111 -11.08 6.13 0.38
C TRP A 111 -10.95 7.04 -0.84
N ASN A 112 -11.21 6.53 -2.03
CA ASN A 112 -11.09 7.31 -3.26
C ASN A 112 -12.13 8.46 -3.28
N GLU A 113 -13.33 8.24 -2.73
CA GLU A 113 -14.36 9.29 -2.56
C GLU A 113 -13.91 10.34 -1.53
N GLU A 114 -13.43 9.91 -0.38
CA GLU A 114 -13.06 10.78 0.75
C GLU A 114 -11.71 11.50 0.58
N LYS A 115 -10.79 10.95 -0.23
CA LYS A 115 -9.46 11.54 -0.46
C LYS A 115 -9.56 12.97 -0.99
N LEU A 116 -10.50 13.21 -1.89
CA LEU A 116 -10.76 14.53 -2.49
C LEU A 116 -11.27 15.55 -1.48
N ILE A 117 -11.95 15.08 -0.42
CA ILE A 117 -12.62 15.92 0.57
C ILE A 117 -11.69 16.19 1.76
N LEU A 118 -10.96 15.17 2.22
CA LEU A 118 -10.23 15.20 3.50
C LEU A 118 -8.71 15.18 3.33
N ALA A 119 -8.16 14.24 2.57
CA ALA A 119 -6.71 14.07 2.49
C ALA A 119 -6.03 15.20 1.72
N ASP A 120 -6.66 15.66 0.64
CA ASP A 120 -6.13 16.76 -0.17
C ASP A 120 -6.42 18.15 0.43
N SER A 121 -7.33 18.27 1.41
CA SER A 121 -7.66 19.53 2.08
C SER A 121 -6.86 19.79 3.36
N ILE A 122 -6.44 18.73 4.06
CA ILE A 122 -5.68 18.82 5.32
C ILE A 122 -4.17 19.04 5.09
N PHE A 123 -3.63 18.53 3.97
CA PHE A 123 -2.19 18.53 3.68
C PHE A 123 -1.80 19.49 2.55
N ILE A 124 -2.53 20.60 2.39
CA ILE A 124 -2.20 21.77 1.52
C ILE A 124 -1.02 22.57 2.11
#